data_AF-A0A1M4XTA7-F1
#
_entry.id   AF-A0A1M4XTA7-F1
#
_cell.length_a   1.000
_cell.length_b   1.000
_cell.length_c   1.000
_cell.angle_alpha   90.00
_cell.angle_beta   90.00
_cell.angle_gamma   90.00
#
_symmetry.space_group_name_H-M   'P 1'
#
loop_
_entity.id
_entity.type
_entity.pdbx_description
1 polymer ?
#
loop_
_entity_poly.entity_id
_entity_poly.type
_entity_poly.pdbx_seq_one_letter_code
_entity_poly.pdbx_strand_id
1 'polypeptide(L)'
;MKTKQFYCMLLCLAGSLLFSQHVNAQVGSVHLNVELPGNGIQKDSAVFIAGSFNGWNPSDSSYCMKRIDSKHYTLEIPCFMNKKYSYKYTLGSWKGVEKAIDNKEIDNRTFVSKKKLKIKDVVALWNQPAPAAPMDTTLLLNKKQMAIIKSLNDSVGKTLPAILPRLLEIMQKGNLNMLSDQPDDALNKQCNKELGEMVTQILDSLGGIMKQMTDALTPEQKQKIREMMKNQDSPTLIMNLIEKLKPNSK
;
A
#
# COMPACT_ATOMS: atom_id res chain seq x y z
N MET A 1 59.25 -7.97 -47.62
CA MET A 1 58.46 -6.83 -47.11
C MET A 1 57.12 -7.20 -46.45
N LYS A 2 56.60 -8.44 -46.53
CA LYS A 2 55.25 -8.77 -46.02
C LYS A 2 55.18 -9.25 -44.56
N THR A 3 56.28 -9.66 -43.94
CA THR A 3 56.29 -10.25 -42.57
C THR A 3 56.46 -9.22 -41.45
N LYS A 4 57.16 -8.09 -41.70
CA LYS A 4 57.34 -7.00 -40.72
C LYS A 4 56.08 -6.15 -40.51
N GLN A 5 55.25 -6.00 -41.54
CA GLN A 5 53.97 -5.29 -41.44
C GLN A 5 52.93 -6.07 -40.63
N PHE A 6 52.95 -7.40 -40.67
CA PHE A 6 52.01 -8.23 -39.90
C PHE A 6 52.32 -8.22 -38.40
N TYR A 7 53.62 -8.26 -38.02
CA TYR A 7 54.03 -8.12 -36.62
C TYR A 7 53.77 -6.72 -36.05
N CYS A 8 53.93 -5.66 -36.85
CA CYS A 8 53.54 -4.31 -36.41
C CYS A 8 52.02 -4.17 -36.20
N MET A 9 51.21 -4.85 -37.02
CA MET A 9 49.75 -4.80 -36.87
C MET A 9 49.26 -5.61 -35.66
N LEU A 10 49.89 -6.75 -35.34
CA LEU A 10 49.59 -7.53 -34.13
C LEU A 10 50.05 -6.84 -32.83
N LEU A 11 51.19 -6.13 -32.85
CA LEU A 11 51.66 -5.33 -31.71
C LEU A 11 50.75 -4.11 -31.43
N CYS A 12 50.15 -3.52 -32.46
CA CYS A 12 49.17 -2.44 -32.30
C CYS A 12 47.81 -2.91 -31.77
N LEU A 13 47.37 -4.14 -32.07
CA LEU A 13 46.11 -4.68 -31.54
C LEU A 13 46.20 -5.13 -30.07
N ALA A 14 47.40 -5.52 -29.60
CA ALA A 14 47.59 -5.86 -28.18
C ALA A 14 47.73 -4.61 -27.27
N GLY A 15 48.21 -3.49 -27.81
CA GLY A 15 48.40 -2.24 -27.06
C GLY A 15 47.11 -1.45 -26.80
N SER A 16 46.06 -1.65 -27.60
CA SER A 16 44.79 -0.92 -27.48
C SER A 16 43.80 -1.52 -26.48
N LEU A 17 44.06 -2.71 -25.95
CA LEU A 17 43.20 -3.42 -24.99
C LEU A 17 43.53 -3.11 -23.51
N LEU A 18 44.50 -2.24 -23.21
CA LEU A 18 44.89 -1.90 -21.83
C LEU A 18 44.70 -0.42 -21.45
N PHE A 19 44.01 0.38 -22.26
CA PHE A 19 43.44 1.64 -21.75
C PHE A 19 42.13 1.34 -21.00
N SER A 20 42.27 0.76 -19.80
CA SER A 20 41.23 0.91 -18.78
C SER A 20 41.07 2.40 -18.53
N GLN A 21 40.01 2.99 -19.08
CA GLN A 21 39.57 4.31 -18.66
C GLN A 21 39.13 4.18 -17.21
N HIS A 22 40.06 4.42 -16.29
CA HIS A 22 39.73 4.65 -14.90
C HIS A 22 38.94 5.96 -14.84
N VAL A 23 37.60 5.85 -14.95
CA VAL A 23 36.70 6.90 -14.53
C VAL A 23 36.83 6.97 -13.01
N ASN A 24 37.72 7.83 -12.53
CA ASN A 24 37.72 8.23 -11.13
C ASN A 24 36.47 9.07 -10.89
N ALA A 25 35.34 8.40 -10.69
CA ALA A 25 34.14 9.02 -10.17
C ALA A 25 34.44 9.43 -8.72
N GLN A 26 35.00 10.62 -8.54
CA GLN A 26 35.22 11.18 -7.22
C GLN A 26 33.84 11.38 -6.57
N VAL A 27 33.59 10.65 -5.49
CA VAL A 27 32.40 10.81 -4.67
C VAL A 27 32.68 11.97 -3.71
N GLY A 28 31.91 13.04 -3.85
CA GLY A 28 31.84 14.14 -2.90
C GLY A 28 30.57 14.02 -2.05
N SER A 29 30.48 14.88 -1.04
CA SER A 29 29.24 15.09 -0.31
C SER A 29 28.76 16.53 -0.46
N VAL A 30 27.44 16.69 -0.54
CA VAL A 30 26.77 17.99 -0.53
C VAL A 30 25.95 18.08 0.73
N HIS A 31 26.15 19.16 1.48
CA HIS A 31 25.50 19.38 2.75
C HIS A 31 24.38 20.41 2.57
N LEU A 32 23.13 19.95 2.62
CA LEU A 32 21.95 20.78 2.47
C LEU A 32 21.44 21.21 3.83
N ASN A 33 21.14 22.50 3.96
CA ASN A 33 20.44 23.08 5.08
C ASN A 33 19.21 23.79 4.54
N VAL A 34 18.06 23.52 5.12
CA VAL A 34 16.80 24.15 4.72
C VAL A 34 16.17 24.83 5.93
N GLU A 35 15.77 26.08 5.73
CA GLU A 35 14.95 26.86 6.65
C GLU A 35 13.49 26.81 6.20
N LEU A 36 12.61 26.58 7.19
CA LEU A 36 11.18 26.44 7.00
C LEU A 36 10.51 27.55 7.83
N PRO A 37 9.86 28.55 7.20
CA PRO A 37 9.37 29.75 7.89
C PRO A 37 8.24 29.47 8.91
N GLY A 38 7.72 28.25 8.95
CA GLY A 38 6.80 27.74 9.98
C GLY A 38 5.37 27.51 9.49
N ASN A 39 5.03 27.94 8.28
CA ASN A 39 3.71 27.70 7.69
C ASN A 39 3.61 26.26 7.17
N GLY A 40 2.88 25.41 7.89
CA GLY A 40 2.52 24.06 7.42
C GLY A 40 3.38 22.90 7.91
N ILE A 41 4.22 23.09 8.94
CA ILE A 41 5.07 22.04 9.52
C ILE A 41 4.74 21.86 10.99
N GLN A 42 4.36 20.64 11.37
CA GLN A 42 4.15 20.22 12.76
C GLN A 42 5.49 19.81 13.41
N LYS A 43 5.51 19.72 14.74
CA LYS A 43 6.74 19.43 15.51
C LYS A 43 7.42 18.10 15.12
N ASP A 44 6.64 17.16 14.60
CA ASP A 44 7.01 15.80 14.18
C ASP A 44 7.08 15.62 12.65
N SER A 45 6.94 16.69 11.87
CA SER A 45 6.98 16.61 10.41
C SER A 45 8.35 16.15 9.91
N ALA A 46 8.34 15.04 9.17
CA ALA A 46 9.48 14.53 8.43
C ALA A 46 9.60 15.27 7.09
N VAL A 47 10.80 15.79 6.82
CA VAL A 47 11.14 16.50 5.59
C VAL A 47 12.09 15.63 4.79
N PHE A 48 11.80 15.47 3.50
CA PHE A 48 12.58 14.64 2.58
C PHE A 48 13.08 15.48 1.42
N ILE A 49 14.12 14.97 0.75
CA ILE A 49 14.60 15.48 -0.52
C ILE A 49 14.38 14.42 -1.61
N ALA A 50 13.74 14.80 -2.71
CA ALA A 50 13.51 13.95 -3.87
C ALA A 50 14.24 14.55 -5.07
N GLY A 51 15.05 13.76 -5.77
CA GLY A 51 15.85 14.27 -6.87
C GLY A 51 16.44 13.20 -7.77
N SER A 52 17.28 13.63 -8.71
CA SER A 52 17.91 12.72 -9.67
C SER A 52 18.80 11.66 -9.03
N PHE A 53 19.26 11.86 -7.79
CA PHE A 53 20.09 10.93 -7.03
C PHE A 53 19.30 9.81 -6.32
N ASN A 54 17.98 9.94 -6.16
CA ASN A 54 17.14 8.93 -5.51
C ASN A 54 15.95 8.48 -6.39
N GLY A 55 16.05 8.70 -7.70
CA GLY A 55 14.99 8.35 -8.65
C GLY A 55 13.68 9.11 -8.44
N TRP A 56 13.73 10.32 -7.86
CA TRP A 56 12.55 11.13 -7.54
C TRP A 56 11.57 10.44 -6.58
N ASN A 57 12.08 9.66 -5.62
CA ASN A 57 11.25 9.09 -4.56
C ASN A 57 11.01 10.14 -3.44
N PRO A 58 9.77 10.60 -3.20
CA PRO A 58 9.47 11.68 -2.25
C PRO A 58 9.43 11.26 -0.78
N SER A 59 9.61 9.98 -0.48
CA SER A 59 9.55 9.41 0.88
C SER A 59 10.70 8.45 1.18
N ASP A 60 11.78 8.49 0.39
CA ASP A 60 12.95 7.65 0.63
C ASP A 60 13.58 7.98 2.00
N SER A 61 13.53 7.03 2.92
CA SER A 61 14.07 7.16 4.28
C SER A 61 15.56 7.51 4.31
N SER A 62 16.32 7.12 3.29
CA SER A 62 17.76 7.44 3.17
C SER A 62 18.01 8.93 2.92
N TYR A 63 16.97 9.65 2.49
CA TYR A 63 16.96 11.06 2.16
C TYR A 63 16.01 11.86 3.06
N CYS A 64 15.66 11.30 4.22
CA CYS A 64 14.98 12.01 5.29
C CYS A 64 15.95 12.96 6.01
N MET A 65 15.61 14.24 6.08
CA MET A 65 16.46 15.26 6.67
C MET A 65 16.42 15.20 8.19
N LYS A 66 17.58 15.40 8.81
CA LYS A 66 17.71 15.51 10.26
C LYS A 66 17.26 16.90 10.73
N ARG A 67 16.30 16.94 11.64
CA ARG A 67 15.84 18.18 12.28
C ARG A 67 16.94 18.75 13.20
N ILE A 68 17.21 20.04 13.08
CA ILE A 68 18.14 20.78 13.96
C ILE A 68 17.33 21.50 15.04
N ASP A 69 16.28 22.23 14.66
CA ASP A 69 15.40 22.96 15.58
C ASP A 69 13.97 23.08 15.03
N SER A 70 13.17 24.03 15.54
CA SER A 70 11.78 24.25 15.10
C SER A 70 11.63 24.54 13.60
N LYS A 71 12.64 25.11 12.95
CA LYS A 71 12.58 25.64 11.58
C LYS A 71 13.69 25.10 10.67
N HIS A 72 14.75 24.53 11.22
CA HIS A 72 15.93 24.11 10.44
C HIS A 72 16.10 22.61 10.35
N TYR A 73 16.42 22.13 9.15
CA TYR A 73 16.71 20.73 8.83
C TYR A 73 18.00 20.62 8.02
N THR A 74 18.71 19.50 8.16
CA THR A 74 19.97 19.23 7.46
C THR A 74 20.06 17.81 6.92
N LEU A 75 20.74 17.66 5.79
CA LEU A 75 21.05 16.36 5.21
C LEU A 75 22.36 16.44 4.42
N GLU A 76 23.16 15.38 4.54
CA GLU A 76 24.34 15.19 3.70
C GLU A 76 24.04 14.09 2.68
N ILE A 77 24.17 14.41 1.40
CA ILE A 77 23.94 13.45 0.31
C ILE A 77 25.23 13.13 -0.43
N PRO A 78 25.47 11.85 -0.79
CA PRO A 78 26.58 11.49 -1.66
C PRO A 78 26.30 11.95 -3.09
N CYS A 79 27.31 12.51 -3.76
CA CYS A 79 27.21 13.01 -5.12
C CYS A 79 28.49 12.71 -5.90
N PHE A 80 28.36 12.42 -7.18
CA PHE A 80 29.50 12.43 -8.09
C PHE A 80 29.90 13.87 -8.37
N MET A 81 31.20 14.17 -8.29
CA MET A 81 31.74 15.52 -8.51
C MET A 81 31.47 16.06 -9.92
N ASN A 82 31.27 17.37 -10.03
CA ASN A 82 31.02 18.10 -11.28
C ASN A 82 29.79 17.61 -12.08
N LYS A 83 28.80 17.02 -11.40
CA LYS A 83 27.53 16.63 -12.01
C LYS A 83 26.43 17.60 -11.59
N LYS A 84 25.50 17.85 -12.52
CA LYS A 84 24.29 18.61 -12.25
C LYS A 84 23.25 17.68 -11.63
N TYR A 85 22.67 18.12 -10.53
CA TYR A 85 21.57 17.44 -9.83
C TYR A 85 20.36 18.35 -9.83
N SER A 86 19.19 17.72 -9.87
CA SER A 86 17.90 18.38 -9.73
C SER A 86 17.15 17.75 -8.57
N TYR A 87 16.44 18.55 -7.79
CA TYR A 87 15.75 18.08 -6.61
C TYR A 87 14.60 19.01 -6.19
N LYS A 88 13.76 18.50 -5.28
CA LYS A 88 12.73 19.23 -4.56
C LYS A 88 12.63 18.74 -3.11
N TYR A 89 12.13 19.61 -2.24
CA TYR A 89 11.73 19.25 -0.88
C TYR A 89 10.29 18.71 -0.84
N THR A 90 10.05 17.71 0.01
CA THR A 90 8.72 17.10 0.21
C THR A 90 8.45 16.78 1.69
N LEU A 91 7.17 16.68 2.04
CA LEU A 91 6.69 16.14 3.34
C LEU A 91 6.34 14.64 3.24
N GLY A 92 7.16 13.85 2.54
CA GLY A 92 6.92 12.41 2.37
C GLY A 92 5.96 12.04 1.23
N SER A 93 5.46 13.02 0.47
CA SER A 93 4.70 12.77 -0.76
C SER A 93 4.70 14.00 -1.67
N TRP A 94 4.41 13.82 -2.96
CA TRP A 94 4.23 14.92 -3.90
C TRP A 94 3.06 15.85 -3.56
N LYS A 95 2.11 15.39 -2.74
CA LYS A 95 1.03 16.24 -2.23
C LYS A 95 1.51 17.30 -1.25
N GLY A 96 2.66 17.09 -0.61
CA GLY A 96 3.33 18.04 0.28
C GLY A 96 4.66 18.51 -0.31
N VAL A 97 4.72 18.78 -1.61
CA VAL A 97 5.91 19.33 -2.29
C VAL A 97 6.06 20.82 -2.01
N GLU A 98 7.27 21.35 -2.00
CA GLU A 98 7.52 22.80 -1.87
C GLU A 98 6.84 23.64 -2.98
N LYS A 99 6.45 24.87 -2.63
CA LYS A 99 5.81 25.85 -3.51
C LYS A 99 6.35 27.26 -3.28
N ALA A 100 6.11 28.13 -4.26
CA ALA A 100 6.40 29.56 -4.16
C ALA A 100 5.48 30.22 -3.13
N ILE A 101 5.87 31.40 -2.64
CA ILE A 101 5.10 32.17 -1.65
C ILE A 101 3.70 32.58 -2.14
N ASP A 102 3.49 32.66 -3.45
CA ASP A 102 2.21 32.93 -4.10
C ASP A 102 1.43 31.65 -4.45
N ASN A 103 1.81 30.51 -3.85
CA ASN A 103 1.24 29.19 -4.06
C ASN A 103 1.36 28.69 -5.52
N LYS A 104 2.30 29.22 -6.32
CA LYS A 104 2.65 28.65 -7.63
C LYS A 104 3.61 27.47 -7.49
N GLU A 105 3.59 26.60 -8.50
CA GLU A 105 4.62 25.59 -8.67
C GLU A 105 5.98 26.25 -8.87
N ILE A 106 7.01 25.68 -8.25
CA ILE A 106 8.40 26.07 -8.50
C ILE A 106 9.07 25.04 -9.39
N ASP A 107 10.01 25.48 -10.21
CA ASP A 107 10.88 24.57 -10.95
C ASP A 107 11.74 23.72 -10.00
N ASN A 108 12.26 22.61 -10.51
CA ASN A 108 13.22 21.80 -9.76
C ASN A 108 14.44 22.66 -9.38
N ARG A 109 14.81 22.64 -8.10
CA ARG A 109 16.06 23.23 -7.64
C ARG A 109 17.21 22.48 -8.31
N THR A 110 18.28 23.18 -8.66
CA THR A 110 19.45 22.54 -9.27
C THR A 110 20.74 22.97 -8.60
N PHE A 111 21.70 22.06 -8.53
CA PHE A 111 23.07 22.38 -8.14
C PHE A 111 24.08 21.60 -8.98
N VAL A 112 25.31 22.10 -9.05
CA VAL A 112 26.45 21.37 -9.60
C VAL A 112 27.36 21.00 -8.44
N SER A 113 27.57 19.70 -8.23
CA SER A 113 28.36 19.18 -7.10
C SER A 113 29.81 19.66 -7.16
N LYS A 114 30.30 20.19 -6.04
CA LYS A 114 31.69 20.63 -5.82
C LYS A 114 32.13 20.20 -4.42
N LYS A 115 33.44 20.19 -4.17
CA LYS A 115 34.03 19.73 -2.91
C LYS A 115 33.52 20.59 -1.75
N LYS A 116 32.92 19.95 -0.72
CA LYS A 116 32.37 20.62 0.48
C LYS A 116 31.29 21.66 0.15
N LEU A 117 30.49 21.45 -0.90
CA LEU A 117 29.39 22.35 -1.23
C LEU A 117 28.35 22.36 -0.09
N LYS A 118 28.02 23.56 0.39
CA LYS A 118 26.92 23.79 1.32
C LYS A 118 25.81 24.52 0.60
N ILE A 119 24.61 23.94 0.62
CA ILE A 119 23.41 24.54 0.08
C ILE A 119 22.58 25.07 1.26
N LYS A 120 22.08 26.30 1.12
CA LYS A 120 21.14 26.90 2.05
C LYS A 120 19.89 27.26 1.28
N ASP A 121 18.79 26.59 1.59
CA ASP A 121 17.50 26.81 0.97
C ASP A 121 16.49 27.36 1.97
N VAL A 122 15.48 28.03 1.44
CA VAL A 122 14.26 28.36 2.16
C VAL A 122 13.10 27.75 1.39
N VAL A 123 12.28 26.94 2.06
CA VAL A 123 11.00 26.46 1.49
C VAL A 123 9.92 27.41 2.00
N ALA A 124 9.45 28.31 1.13
CA ALA A 124 8.53 29.37 1.51
C ALA A 124 7.14 28.84 1.92
N LEU A 125 6.61 27.91 1.13
CA LEU A 125 5.33 27.25 1.36
C LEU A 125 5.41 25.78 0.95
N TRP A 126 4.49 25.00 1.47
CA TRP A 126 4.22 23.65 1.01
C TRP A 126 2.96 23.65 0.17
N ASN A 127 2.87 22.71 -0.75
CA ASN A 127 1.61 22.31 -1.34
C ASN A 127 0.74 21.81 -0.19
N GLN A 128 -0.15 22.67 0.26
CA GLN A 128 -1.24 22.31 1.12
C GLN A 128 -2.42 22.17 0.18
N PRO A 129 -2.76 20.96 -0.30
CA PRO A 129 -4.11 20.77 -0.78
C PRO A 129 -5.01 21.25 0.35
N ALA A 130 -6.01 22.09 0.03
CA ALA A 130 -7.09 22.38 0.96
C ALA A 130 -7.46 21.07 1.66
N PRO A 131 -7.62 21.03 3.00
CA PRO A 131 -7.99 19.81 3.70
C PRO A 131 -9.08 19.18 2.86
N ALA A 132 -8.83 17.99 2.31
CA ALA A 132 -9.72 17.38 1.33
C ALA A 132 -11.12 17.56 1.91
N ALA A 133 -12.00 18.29 1.20
CA ALA A 133 -13.34 18.58 1.69
C ALA A 133 -13.83 17.29 2.34
N PRO A 134 -14.21 17.31 3.64
CA PRO A 134 -14.35 16.09 4.42
C PRO A 134 -15.10 15.12 3.54
N MET A 135 -14.41 14.03 3.10
CA MET A 135 -15.10 13.01 2.34
C MET A 135 -16.28 12.66 3.22
N ASP A 136 -17.49 12.76 2.67
CA ASP A 136 -18.68 12.38 3.39
C ASP A 136 -18.58 10.87 3.68
N THR A 137 -17.91 10.58 4.79
CA THR A 137 -17.60 9.24 5.26
C THR A 137 -18.75 8.70 6.10
N THR A 138 -19.81 9.49 6.28
CA THR A 138 -21.02 9.11 7.03
C THR A 138 -21.59 7.80 6.51
N LEU A 139 -21.54 7.60 5.19
CA LEU A 139 -22.01 6.37 4.55
C LEU A 139 -20.94 5.28 4.40
N LEU A 140 -19.66 5.59 4.64
CA LEU A 140 -18.57 4.61 4.52
C LEU A 140 -18.41 3.79 5.79
N LEU A 141 -17.91 2.57 5.63
CA LEU A 141 -17.63 1.69 6.76
C LEU A 141 -16.42 2.18 7.56
N ASN A 142 -16.58 2.27 8.88
CA ASN A 142 -15.48 2.59 9.78
C ASN A 142 -14.65 1.34 10.14
N LYS A 143 -13.52 1.54 10.82
CA LYS A 143 -12.61 0.45 11.23
C LYS A 143 -13.28 -0.66 12.04
N LYS A 144 -14.19 -0.31 12.95
CA LYS A 144 -14.94 -1.28 13.77
C LYS A 144 -15.87 -2.13 12.91
N GLN A 145 -16.60 -1.50 12.00
CA GLN A 145 -17.50 -2.17 11.06
C GLN A 145 -16.71 -3.11 10.13
N MET A 146 -15.57 -2.66 9.60
CA MET A 146 -14.69 -3.50 8.76
C MET A 146 -14.12 -4.70 9.52
N ALA A 147 -13.79 -4.56 10.82
CA ALA A 147 -13.35 -5.68 11.64
C ALA A 147 -14.45 -6.75 11.81
N ILE A 148 -15.70 -6.33 11.97
CA ILE A 148 -16.84 -7.26 12.04
C ILE A 148 -17.02 -8.00 10.71
N ILE A 149 -16.90 -7.31 9.57
CA ILE A 149 -16.95 -7.93 8.23
C ILE A 149 -15.83 -8.96 8.07
N LYS A 150 -14.62 -8.62 8.50
CA LYS A 150 -13.49 -9.55 8.47
C LYS A 150 -13.78 -10.80 9.32
N SER A 151 -14.35 -10.63 10.52
CA SER A 151 -14.72 -11.78 11.36
C SER A 151 -15.77 -12.69 10.72
N LEU A 152 -16.68 -12.14 9.90
CA LEU A 152 -17.64 -12.95 9.13
C LEU A 152 -16.93 -13.81 8.09
N ASN A 153 -16.05 -13.22 7.28
CA ASN A 153 -15.26 -13.97 6.31
C ASN A 153 -14.38 -15.03 6.98
N ASP A 154 -13.73 -14.67 8.10
CA ASP A 154 -12.90 -15.60 8.88
C ASP A 154 -13.76 -16.74 9.46
N SER A 155 -14.99 -16.47 9.90
CA SER A 155 -15.91 -17.49 10.41
C SER A 155 -16.35 -18.45 9.32
N VAL A 156 -16.76 -17.94 8.15
CA VAL A 156 -17.11 -18.79 6.99
C VAL A 156 -15.93 -19.68 6.61
N GLY A 157 -14.73 -19.09 6.52
CA GLY A 157 -13.50 -19.80 6.17
C GLY A 157 -13.10 -20.90 7.17
N LYS A 158 -13.49 -20.77 8.45
CA LYS A 158 -13.23 -21.79 9.49
C LYS A 158 -14.34 -22.82 9.64
N THR A 159 -15.60 -22.42 9.46
CA THR A 159 -16.75 -23.31 9.62
C THR A 159 -16.70 -24.45 8.60
N LEU A 160 -16.41 -24.15 7.33
CA LEU A 160 -16.45 -25.17 6.27
C LEU A 160 -15.43 -26.31 6.50
N PRO A 161 -14.14 -26.06 6.79
CA PRO A 161 -13.21 -27.13 7.18
C PRO A 161 -13.62 -27.89 8.45
N ALA A 162 -14.23 -27.22 9.41
CA ALA A 162 -14.63 -27.83 10.68
C ALA A 162 -15.82 -28.79 10.54
N ILE A 163 -16.77 -28.51 9.65
CA ILE A 163 -17.95 -29.37 9.45
C ILE A 163 -17.69 -30.54 8.49
N LEU A 164 -16.69 -30.42 7.61
CA LEU A 164 -16.45 -31.39 6.54
C LEU A 164 -16.25 -32.83 7.05
N PRO A 165 -15.46 -33.10 8.12
CA PRO A 165 -15.28 -34.46 8.61
C PRO A 165 -16.60 -35.08 9.10
N ARG A 166 -17.41 -34.32 9.84
CA ARG A 166 -18.71 -34.78 10.35
C ARG A 166 -19.69 -35.04 9.21
N LEU A 167 -19.67 -34.22 8.16
CA LEU A 167 -20.51 -34.43 6.98
C LEU A 167 -20.14 -35.73 6.27
N LEU A 168 -18.84 -35.96 6.06
CA LEU A 168 -18.33 -37.18 5.44
C LEU A 168 -18.68 -38.43 6.25
N GLU A 169 -18.60 -38.36 7.58
CA GLU A 169 -18.97 -39.47 8.48
C GLU A 169 -20.46 -39.83 8.34
N ILE A 170 -21.36 -38.83 8.35
CA ILE A 170 -22.80 -39.07 8.19
C ILE A 170 -23.10 -39.65 6.80
N MET A 171 -22.48 -39.12 5.75
CA MET A 171 -22.62 -39.63 4.39
C MET A 171 -22.11 -41.07 4.26
N GLN A 172 -20.95 -41.38 4.84
CA GLN A 172 -20.39 -42.72 4.85
C GLN A 172 -21.32 -43.70 5.57
N LYS A 173 -21.88 -43.30 6.72
CA LYS A 173 -22.84 -44.10 7.48
C LYS A 173 -24.12 -44.37 6.69
N GLY A 174 -24.68 -43.35 6.04
CA GLY A 174 -25.85 -43.50 5.17
C GLY A 174 -25.59 -44.39 3.95
N ASN A 175 -24.43 -44.24 3.31
CA ASN A 175 -24.04 -45.07 2.17
C ASN A 175 -23.88 -46.54 2.56
N LEU A 176 -23.22 -46.83 3.70
CA LEU A 176 -23.07 -48.20 4.19
C LEU A 176 -24.43 -48.85 4.47
N ASN A 177 -25.36 -48.10 5.05
CA ASN A 177 -26.72 -48.58 5.31
C ASN A 177 -27.47 -48.89 4.00
N MET A 178 -27.40 -47.98 3.03
CA MET A 178 -28.07 -48.12 1.73
C MET A 178 -27.52 -49.29 0.89
N LEU A 179 -26.25 -49.65 1.08
CA LEU A 179 -25.58 -50.75 0.38
C LEU A 179 -25.70 -52.11 1.08
N SER A 180 -26.35 -52.18 2.25
CA SER A 180 -26.52 -53.43 2.98
C SER A 180 -27.64 -54.31 2.38
N ASP A 181 -27.58 -55.63 2.60
CA ASP A 181 -28.61 -56.58 2.14
C ASP A 181 -30.01 -56.28 2.70
N GLN A 182 -30.07 -55.62 3.87
CA GLN A 182 -31.30 -55.16 4.52
C GLN A 182 -31.08 -53.76 5.14
N PRO A 183 -31.38 -52.68 4.40
CA PRO A 183 -31.23 -51.31 4.90
C PRO A 183 -32.09 -51.01 6.14
N ASP A 184 -31.51 -50.28 7.09
CA ASP A 184 -32.20 -49.82 8.30
C ASP A 184 -32.81 -48.41 8.11
N ASP A 185 -34.13 -48.34 8.05
CA ASP A 185 -34.87 -47.07 7.90
C ASP A 185 -34.69 -46.12 9.10
N ALA A 186 -34.51 -46.64 10.31
CA ALA A 186 -34.28 -45.83 11.50
C ALA A 186 -32.91 -45.14 11.40
N LEU A 187 -31.90 -45.84 10.90
CA LEU A 187 -30.59 -45.29 10.64
C LEU A 187 -30.61 -44.21 9.54
N ASN A 188 -31.35 -44.42 8.46
CA ASN A 188 -31.56 -43.40 7.42
C ASN A 188 -32.20 -42.12 7.99
N LYS A 189 -33.24 -42.28 8.81
CA LYS A 189 -33.92 -41.16 9.48
C LYS A 189 -32.98 -40.43 10.44
N GLN A 190 -32.11 -41.15 11.15
CA GLN A 190 -31.09 -40.57 12.00
C GLN A 190 -30.08 -39.75 11.18
N CYS A 191 -29.51 -40.29 10.10
CA CYS A 191 -28.57 -39.55 9.25
C CYS A 191 -29.20 -38.27 8.68
N ASN A 192 -30.45 -38.34 8.22
CA ASN A 192 -31.19 -37.16 7.74
C ASN A 192 -31.37 -36.09 8.83
N LYS A 193 -31.65 -36.52 10.07
CA LYS A 193 -31.75 -35.61 11.22
C LYS A 193 -30.41 -34.95 11.52
N GLU A 194 -29.33 -35.72 11.58
CA GLU A 194 -27.98 -35.21 11.86
C GLU A 194 -27.50 -34.22 10.78
N LEU A 195 -27.81 -34.47 9.50
CA LEU A 195 -27.58 -33.53 8.41
C LEU A 195 -28.37 -32.23 8.60
N GLY A 196 -29.66 -32.33 8.95
CA GLY A 196 -30.51 -31.17 9.21
C GLY A 196 -30.00 -30.31 10.38
N GLU A 197 -29.57 -30.95 11.47
CA GLU A 197 -28.96 -30.27 12.62
C GLU A 197 -27.66 -29.56 12.23
N MET A 198 -26.82 -30.18 11.41
CA MET A 198 -25.58 -29.56 10.92
C MET A 198 -25.86 -28.31 10.07
N VAL A 199 -26.81 -28.38 9.14
CA VAL A 199 -27.23 -27.22 8.33
C VAL A 199 -27.77 -26.11 9.23
N THR A 200 -28.59 -26.46 10.22
CA THR A 200 -29.15 -25.50 11.18
C THR A 200 -28.05 -24.80 11.98
N GLN A 201 -27.07 -25.54 12.49
CA GLN A 201 -25.93 -24.98 13.23
C GLN A 201 -25.12 -23.97 12.39
N ILE A 202 -24.93 -24.26 11.09
CA ILE A 202 -24.25 -23.33 10.18
C ILE A 202 -25.08 -22.06 9.99
N LEU A 203 -26.39 -22.21 9.73
CA LEU A 203 -27.29 -21.07 9.54
C LEU A 203 -27.39 -20.20 10.79
N ASP A 204 -27.45 -20.79 11.98
CA ASP A 204 -27.49 -20.07 13.26
C ASP A 204 -26.20 -19.27 13.49
N SER A 205 -25.04 -19.89 13.23
CA SER A 205 -23.74 -19.25 13.35
C SER A 205 -23.62 -18.05 12.40
N LEU A 206 -23.96 -18.23 11.12
CA LEU A 206 -23.95 -17.16 10.14
C LEU A 206 -24.96 -16.06 10.49
N GLY A 207 -26.17 -16.44 10.91
CA GLY A 207 -27.22 -15.52 11.33
C GLY A 207 -26.80 -14.64 12.50
N GLY A 208 -26.08 -15.20 13.49
CA GLY A 208 -25.55 -14.46 14.63
C GLY A 208 -24.57 -13.36 14.21
N ILE A 209 -23.64 -13.66 13.31
CA ILE A 209 -22.65 -12.68 12.82
C ILE A 209 -23.33 -11.62 11.94
N MET A 210 -24.28 -12.04 11.09
CA MET A 210 -25.09 -11.14 10.28
C MET A 210 -25.89 -10.14 11.13
N LYS A 211 -26.42 -10.59 12.27
CA LYS A 211 -27.09 -9.72 13.25
C LYS A 211 -26.11 -8.72 13.85
N GLN A 212 -24.94 -9.15 14.33
CA GLN A 212 -23.92 -8.25 14.88
C GLN A 212 -23.47 -7.19 13.86
N MET A 213 -23.30 -7.59 12.60
CA MET A 213 -22.95 -6.69 11.53
C MET A 213 -24.06 -5.67 11.27
N THR A 214 -25.30 -6.12 11.21
CA THR A 214 -26.46 -5.23 11.01
C THR A 214 -26.63 -4.27 12.20
N ASP A 215 -26.39 -4.71 13.42
CA ASP A 215 -26.47 -3.87 14.63
C ASP A 215 -25.34 -2.81 14.66
N ALA A 216 -24.20 -3.10 14.03
CA ALA A 216 -23.07 -2.17 13.94
C ALA A 216 -23.23 -1.07 12.86
N LEU A 217 -24.18 -1.19 11.94
CA LEU A 217 -24.44 -0.20 10.89
C LEU A 217 -25.28 0.97 11.41
N THR A 218 -25.01 2.18 10.93
CA THR A 218 -25.81 3.37 11.25
C THR A 218 -27.17 3.34 10.53
N PRO A 219 -28.18 4.11 10.98
CA PRO A 219 -29.46 4.24 10.29
C PRO A 219 -29.32 4.66 8.82
N GLU A 220 -28.40 5.59 8.53
CA GLU A 220 -28.14 6.13 7.19
C GLU A 220 -27.50 5.07 6.28
N GLN A 221 -26.54 4.31 6.82
CA GLN A 221 -25.95 3.17 6.10
C GLN A 221 -27.01 2.10 5.79
N LYS A 222 -27.89 1.77 6.76
CA LYS A 222 -29.00 0.84 6.55
C LYS A 222 -29.96 1.34 5.47
N GLN A 223 -30.30 2.63 5.49
CA GLN A 223 -31.15 3.22 4.45
C GLN A 223 -30.48 3.11 3.07
N LYS A 224 -29.19 3.46 2.96
CA LYS A 224 -28.46 3.36 1.70
C LYS A 224 -28.43 1.93 1.17
N ILE A 225 -28.23 0.94 2.03
CA ILE A 225 -28.28 -0.49 1.66
C ILE A 225 -29.67 -0.89 1.17
N ARG A 226 -30.75 -0.43 1.83
CA ARG A 226 -32.12 -0.70 1.37
C ARG A 226 -32.40 -0.10 -0.01
N GLU A 227 -31.93 1.13 -0.26
CA GLU A 227 -32.05 1.76 -1.58
C GLU A 227 -31.27 0.97 -2.64
N MET A 228 -30.02 0.58 -2.34
CA MET A 228 -29.22 -0.26 -3.23
C MET A 228 -29.91 -1.61 -3.50
N MET A 229 -30.57 -2.20 -2.51
CA MET A 229 -31.28 -3.47 -2.65
C MET A 229 -32.54 -3.35 -3.52
N LYS A 230 -33.29 -2.24 -3.43
CA LYS A 230 -34.45 -1.98 -4.29
C LYS A 230 -34.09 -1.73 -5.75
N ASN A 231 -32.91 -1.16 -5.99
CA ASN A 231 -32.44 -0.77 -7.32
C ASN A 231 -31.62 -1.87 -8.00
N GLN A 232 -31.72 -3.13 -7.57
CA GLN A 232 -31.02 -4.26 -8.16
C GLN A 232 -31.92 -5.02 -9.13
N ASP A 233 -31.38 -5.39 -10.29
CA ASP A 233 -32.10 -6.17 -11.31
C ASP A 233 -32.27 -7.66 -10.91
N SER A 234 -31.50 -8.13 -9.92
CA SER A 234 -31.56 -9.51 -9.43
C SER A 234 -31.31 -9.61 -7.92
N PRO A 235 -31.81 -10.67 -7.25
CA PRO A 235 -31.55 -10.89 -5.83
C PRO A 235 -30.05 -11.02 -5.53
N THR A 236 -29.57 -10.21 -4.58
CA THR A 236 -28.15 -10.17 -4.18
C THR A 236 -28.01 -10.30 -2.67
N LEU A 237 -26.95 -10.95 -2.22
CA LEU A 237 -26.60 -11.01 -0.80
C LEU A 237 -26.30 -9.61 -0.26
N ILE A 238 -26.91 -9.27 0.88
CA ILE A 238 -26.70 -7.99 1.56
C ILE A 238 -25.21 -7.70 1.82
N MET A 239 -24.38 -8.74 2.00
CA MET A 239 -22.92 -8.62 2.15
C MET A 239 -22.29 -7.88 0.97
N ASN A 240 -22.65 -8.24 -0.27
CA ASN A 240 -22.11 -7.61 -1.48
C ASN A 240 -22.46 -6.12 -1.54
N LEU A 241 -23.65 -5.74 -1.03
CA LEU A 241 -24.07 -4.34 -0.95
C LEU A 241 -23.31 -3.58 0.14
N ILE A 242 -23.03 -4.24 1.27
CA ILE A 242 -22.26 -3.65 2.36
C ILE A 242 -20.80 -3.46 1.94
N GLU A 243 -20.23 -4.36 1.14
CA GLU A 243 -18.87 -4.18 0.61
C GLU A 243 -18.72 -2.92 -0.25
N LYS A 244 -19.78 -2.47 -0.93
CA LYS A 244 -19.78 -1.21 -1.70
C LYS A 244 -19.64 0.04 -0.82
N LEU A 245 -19.85 -0.09 0.50
CA LEU A 245 -19.64 0.98 1.47
C LEU A 245 -18.20 0.99 2.03
N LYS A 246 -17.32 0.09 1.61
CA LYS A 246 -15.90 0.12 2.02
C LYS A 246 -15.23 1.37 1.41
N PRO A 247 -14.35 2.06 2.16
CA PRO A 247 -13.53 3.12 1.58
C PRO A 247 -12.62 2.55 0.47
N ASN A 248 -12.48 3.28 -0.64
CA ASN A 248 -11.55 2.91 -1.72
C ASN A 248 -10.12 2.80 -1.15
N SER A 249 -9.46 1.66 -1.36
CA SER A 249 -8.05 1.49 -1.05
C SER A 249 -7.23 2.43 -1.94
N LYS A 250 -6.64 3.46 -1.35
CA LYS A 250 -5.62 4.32 -1.97
C LYS A 250 -4.23 3.70 -1.80
#